data_AF-A0AAW0QPV1-F1
#
_entry.id   AF-A0AAW0QPV1-F1
#
_cell.length_a   1.000
_cell.length_b   1.000
_cell.length_c   1.000
_cell.angle_alpha   90.00
_cell.angle_beta   90.00
_cell.angle_gamma   90.00
#
_symmetry.space_group_name_H-M   'P 1'
#
loop_
_entity.id
_entity.type
_entity.pdbx_description
1 polymer ?
#
loop_
_entity_poly.entity_id
_entity_poly.type
_entity_poly.pdbx_seq_one_letter_code
_entity_poly.pdbx_strand_id
1 'polypeptide(L)'
;MTGKSRKNTPLASNAGPRGIKDIGPVLSMFKDRYVENTGQVDLTPEYVDQIIEMSLFEEEPGKEGELAQIEDPAKRQEKQKQLQRPLRRKAVEGGKMTPDQLIKPLVMALHAETLEFAFPYLHFHRWCWKLLRAVKESTDGLLRQLYTPDYLERENQLPWVVGWIFISASGLNGGVSDRRLLQKAAEALNRMLEQGTGSFLIDQVLGDALGIPVAFEDE
;
A
#
# COMPACT_ATOMS: atom_id res chain seq x y z
N MET A 1 -31.87 -21.08 -20.86
CA MET A 1 -31.76 -19.76 -21.52
C MET A 1 -30.33 -19.27 -21.32
N THR A 2 -29.51 -19.39 -22.36
CA THR A 2 -28.07 -19.11 -22.33
C THR A 2 -27.82 -17.63 -22.60
N GLY A 3 -27.34 -16.92 -21.58
CA GLY A 3 -27.02 -15.49 -21.67
C GLY A 3 -25.83 -15.26 -22.61
N LYS A 4 -26.09 -14.62 -23.75
CA LYS A 4 -25.06 -14.13 -24.66
C LYS A 4 -24.21 -13.08 -23.94
N SER A 5 -22.96 -13.43 -23.62
CA SER A 5 -21.94 -12.46 -23.21
C SER A 5 -21.73 -11.43 -24.33
N ARG A 6 -21.91 -10.15 -24.01
CA ARG A 6 -21.72 -9.03 -24.95
C ARG A 6 -20.22 -8.83 -25.18
N LYS A 7 -19.76 -9.18 -26.38
CA LYS A 7 -18.34 -9.26 -26.78
C LYS A 7 -17.53 -7.95 -26.80
N ASN A 8 -18.07 -6.79 -26.41
CA ASN A 8 -17.42 -5.48 -26.64
C ASN A 8 -17.67 -4.44 -25.52
N THR A 9 -17.81 -4.85 -24.26
CA THR A 9 -17.79 -3.87 -23.16
C THR A 9 -16.35 -3.68 -22.70
N PRO A 10 -15.78 -2.47 -22.74
CA PRO A 10 -14.45 -2.23 -22.18
C PRO A 10 -14.46 -2.68 -20.72
N LEU A 11 -13.48 -3.51 -20.34
CA LEU A 11 -13.24 -3.93 -18.96
C LEU A 11 -12.75 -2.73 -18.14
N ALA A 12 -13.63 -1.78 -17.89
CA ALA A 12 -13.42 -0.80 -16.84
C ALA A 12 -13.48 -1.57 -15.51
N SER A 13 -12.40 -1.52 -14.73
CA SER A 13 -12.42 -2.06 -13.38
C SER A 13 -13.51 -1.35 -12.58
N ASN A 14 -14.51 -2.12 -12.11
CA ASN A 14 -15.57 -1.60 -11.23
C ASN A 14 -15.03 -1.05 -9.90
N ALA A 15 -13.75 -1.29 -9.58
CA ALA A 15 -13.14 -0.91 -8.31
C ALA A 15 -12.65 0.55 -8.27
N GLY A 16 -12.68 1.29 -9.39
CA GLY A 16 -12.21 2.67 -9.45
C GLY A 16 -10.74 2.86 -9.03
N PRO A 17 -10.27 4.12 -8.91
CA PRO A 17 -8.94 4.41 -8.37
C PRO A 17 -8.88 4.02 -6.89
N ARG A 18 -7.93 3.15 -6.54
CA ARG A 18 -7.67 2.78 -5.13
C ARG A 18 -6.85 3.89 -4.48
N GLY A 19 -7.48 4.68 -3.61
CA GLY A 19 -6.78 5.66 -2.77
C GLY A 19 -5.95 5.00 -1.68
N ILE A 20 -5.13 5.81 -0.99
CA ILE A 20 -4.46 5.40 0.24
C ILE A 20 -5.56 5.09 1.26
N LYS A 21 -5.52 3.87 1.80
CA LYS A 21 -6.45 3.44 2.84
C LYS A 21 -5.76 3.60 4.18
N ASP A 22 -6.54 3.96 5.19
CA ASP A 22 -6.09 3.81 6.56
C ASP A 22 -6.06 2.31 6.90
N ILE A 23 -4.88 1.84 7.27
CA ILE A 23 -4.54 0.42 7.40
C ILE A 23 -4.03 0.07 8.80
N GLY A 24 -3.87 1.07 9.67
CA GLY A 24 -3.52 0.89 11.08
C GLY A 24 -4.73 1.12 11.99
N PRO A 25 -5.64 0.14 12.17
CA PRO A 25 -6.84 0.31 12.96
C PRO A 25 -6.58 0.75 14.40
N VAL A 26 -5.45 0.35 15.01
CA VAL A 26 -5.06 0.81 16.35
C VAL A 26 -4.63 2.27 16.31
N LEU A 27 -3.74 2.66 15.39
CA LEU A 27 -3.27 4.03 15.27
C LEU A 27 -4.40 5.01 14.90
N SER A 28 -5.37 4.59 14.07
CA SER A 28 -6.53 5.40 13.74
C SER A 28 -7.37 5.78 14.96
N MET A 29 -7.42 4.95 16.02
CA MET A 29 -8.16 5.28 17.25
C MET A 29 -7.64 6.54 17.94
N PHE A 30 -6.34 6.78 17.82
CA PHE A 30 -5.67 7.90 18.46
C PHE A 30 -5.83 9.19 17.68
N LYS A 31 -6.28 9.12 16.41
CA LYS A 31 -6.45 10.27 15.53
C LYS A 31 -7.51 11.24 16.07
N ASP A 32 -8.67 10.73 16.48
CA ASP A 32 -9.75 11.56 17.03
C ASP A 32 -9.28 12.35 18.26
N ARG A 33 -8.41 11.74 19.07
CA ARG A 33 -7.86 12.37 20.27
C ARG A 33 -6.75 13.38 19.95
N TYR A 34 -5.73 12.99 19.20
CA TYR A 34 -4.51 13.80 19.05
C TYR A 34 -4.49 14.70 17.81
N VAL A 35 -5.28 14.39 16.79
CA VAL A 35 -5.32 15.14 15.52
C VAL A 35 -6.58 15.99 15.43
N GLU A 36 -7.75 15.38 15.70
CA GLU A 36 -9.04 16.04 15.48
C GLU A 36 -9.57 16.74 16.76
N ASN A 37 -9.02 16.38 17.93
CA ASN A 37 -9.42 16.89 19.24
C ASN A 37 -10.93 16.69 19.54
N THR A 38 -11.48 15.59 19.05
CA THR A 38 -12.89 15.18 19.15
C THR A 38 -13.08 13.92 20.00
N GLY A 39 -12.00 13.18 20.27
CA GLY A 39 -12.02 11.86 20.91
C GLY A 39 -11.94 11.86 22.45
N GLN A 40 -12.22 10.70 23.04
CA GLN A 40 -12.13 10.48 24.48
C GLN A 40 -10.67 10.55 24.98
N VAL A 41 -10.45 11.24 26.11
CA VAL A 41 -9.12 11.45 26.71
C VAL A 41 -8.75 10.35 27.72
N ASP A 42 -9.74 9.64 28.25
CA ASP A 42 -9.53 8.64 29.29
C ASP A 42 -9.31 7.24 28.70
N LEU A 43 -8.22 6.58 29.08
CA LEU A 43 -7.95 5.17 28.78
C LEU A 43 -8.77 4.30 29.73
N THR A 44 -9.90 3.78 29.27
CA THR A 44 -10.70 2.82 30.03
C THR A 44 -10.24 1.38 29.74
N PRO A 45 -10.48 0.40 30.63
CA PRO A 45 -10.15 -1.00 30.37
C PRO A 45 -10.74 -1.52 29.06
N GLU A 46 -11.97 -1.14 28.73
CA GLU A 46 -12.64 -1.53 27.48
C GLU A 46 -11.94 -0.96 26.24
N TYR A 47 -11.38 0.24 26.37
CA TYR A 47 -10.59 0.87 25.31
C TYR A 47 -9.27 0.14 25.09
N VAL A 48 -8.68 -0.41 26.16
CA VAL A 48 -7.44 -1.19 26.09
C VAL A 48 -7.69 -2.58 25.49
N ASP A 49 -8.75 -3.26 25.91
CA ASP A 49 -9.17 -4.54 25.32
C ASP A 49 -9.42 -4.38 23.81
N GLN A 50 -10.03 -3.26 23.43
CA GLN A 50 -10.26 -2.93 22.03
C GLN A 50 -8.95 -2.82 21.22
N ILE A 51 -7.93 -2.14 21.73
CA ILE A 51 -6.64 -2.03 21.03
C ILE A 51 -6.06 -3.42 20.74
N ILE A 52 -6.14 -4.34 21.70
CA ILE A 52 -5.61 -5.70 21.57
C ILE A 52 -6.42 -6.50 20.55
N GLU A 53 -7.75 -6.44 20.60
CA GLU A 53 -8.63 -7.16 19.67
C GLU A 53 -8.47 -6.70 18.21
N MET A 54 -8.17 -5.42 18.02
CA MET A 54 -8.09 -4.77 16.71
C MET A 54 -6.77 -5.02 15.97
N SER A 55 -5.75 -5.55 16.66
CA SER A 55 -4.49 -5.92 16.02
C SER A 55 -4.72 -6.92 14.88
N LEU A 56 -4.33 -6.53 13.66
CA LEU A 56 -4.34 -7.37 12.47
C LEU A 56 -3.07 -8.24 12.34
N PHE A 57 -2.32 -8.35 13.44
CA PHE A 57 -1.05 -9.05 13.51
C PHE A 57 -1.09 -10.12 14.59
N GLU A 58 -0.45 -11.26 14.32
CA GLU A 58 -0.38 -12.44 15.19
C GLU A 58 1.09 -12.85 15.38
N GLU A 59 1.41 -13.47 16.51
CA GLU A 59 2.77 -13.98 16.76
C GLU A 59 3.14 -15.02 15.71
N GLU A 60 4.30 -14.86 15.08
CA GLU A 60 4.81 -15.85 14.13
C GLU A 60 5.04 -17.19 14.85
N PRO A 61 4.54 -18.30 14.29
CA PRO A 61 4.70 -19.60 14.91
C PRO A 61 6.19 -19.96 15.00
N GLY A 62 6.71 -20.04 16.23
CA GLY A 62 8.10 -20.39 16.51
C GLY A 62 9.04 -19.20 16.75
N LYS A 63 8.55 -17.95 16.67
CA LYS A 63 9.32 -16.75 16.98
C LYS A 63 8.59 -15.89 18.01
N GLU A 64 8.95 -16.09 19.28
CA GLU A 64 8.33 -15.31 20.37
C GLU A 64 8.70 -13.83 20.26
N GLY A 65 7.69 -12.97 20.11
CA GLY A 65 7.87 -11.52 20.01
C GLY A 65 8.02 -10.96 18.59
N GLU A 66 7.98 -11.81 17.56
CA GLU A 66 7.80 -11.35 16.17
C GLU A 66 6.33 -11.45 15.78
N LEU A 67 5.74 -10.32 15.37
CA LEU A 67 4.38 -10.27 14.86
C LEU A 67 4.39 -10.20 13.34
N ALA A 68 3.63 -11.08 12.69
CA ALA A 68 3.34 -11.01 11.26
C ALA A 68 1.90 -10.59 11.02
N GLN A 69 1.67 -9.95 9.86
CA GLN A 69 0.31 -9.65 9.44
C GLN A 69 -0.44 -10.97 9.18
N ILE A 70 -1.69 -11.06 9.63
CA ILE A 70 -2.51 -12.27 9.43
C ILE A 70 -2.57 -12.62 7.94
N GLU A 71 -1.91 -13.70 7.53
CA GLU A 71 -1.83 -14.13 6.12
C GLU A 71 -3.19 -14.56 5.57
N ASP A 72 -4.01 -15.22 6.41
CA ASP A 72 -5.32 -15.72 6.03
C ASP A 72 -6.28 -14.55 5.72
N PRO A 73 -6.69 -14.38 4.44
CA PRO A 73 -7.55 -13.28 4.05
C PRO A 73 -8.95 -13.37 4.66
N ALA A 74 -9.43 -14.58 4.99
CA ALA A 74 -10.73 -14.77 5.64
C ALA A 74 -10.71 -14.28 7.09
N LYS A 75 -9.68 -14.66 7.86
CA LYS A 75 -9.47 -14.17 9.24
C LYS A 75 -9.29 -12.65 9.27
N ARG A 76 -8.50 -12.10 8.33
CA ARG A 76 -8.29 -10.65 8.22
C ARG A 76 -9.60 -9.91 7.93
N GLN A 77 -10.41 -10.41 7.01
CA GLN A 77 -11.73 -9.83 6.71
C GLN A 77 -12.70 -9.95 7.88
N GLU A 78 -12.65 -11.04 8.63
CA GLU A 78 -13.49 -11.21 9.82
C GLU A 78 -13.13 -10.19 10.90
N LYS A 79 -11.83 -10.03 11.22
CA LYS A 79 -11.38 -8.96 12.13
C LYS A 79 -11.77 -7.58 11.61
N GLN A 80 -11.61 -7.30 10.32
CA GLN A 80 -12.06 -6.03 9.71
C GLN A 80 -13.57 -5.78 9.78
N LYS A 81 -14.39 -6.83 9.73
CA LYS A 81 -15.84 -6.71 9.94
C LYS A 81 -16.19 -6.49 11.41
N GLN A 82 -15.42 -7.06 12.33
CA GLN A 82 -15.57 -6.83 13.76
C GLN A 82 -15.20 -5.39 14.13
N LEU A 83 -14.13 -4.86 13.50
CA LEU A 83 -13.67 -3.47 13.60
C LEU A 83 -14.75 -2.43 13.23
N GLN A 84 -15.62 -2.75 12.26
CA GLN A 84 -16.68 -1.85 11.80
C GLN A 84 -17.95 -1.88 12.67
N ARG A 85 -18.01 -2.74 13.70
CA ARG A 85 -19.18 -2.82 14.58
C ARG A 85 -19.10 -1.73 15.65
N PRO A 86 -20.21 -1.01 15.93
CA PRO A 86 -20.22 -0.01 16.99
C PRO A 86 -19.91 -0.66 18.35
N LEU A 87 -19.11 0.04 19.17
CA LEU A 87 -18.64 -0.43 20.48
C LEU A 87 -19.80 -1.04 21.28
N ARG A 88 -19.71 -2.34 21.53
CA ARG A 88 -20.56 -2.98 22.54
C ARG A 88 -19.89 -2.74 23.89
N ARG A 89 -20.55 -1.95 24.74
CA ARG A 89 -20.18 -1.65 26.15
C ARG A 89 -20.21 -2.88 27.07
N LYS A 90 -19.67 -4.02 26.65
CA LYS A 90 -19.52 -5.16 27.54
C LYS A 90 -18.04 -5.30 27.83
N ALA A 91 -17.60 -4.59 28.88
CA ALA A 91 -16.48 -5.06 29.67
C ALA A 91 -16.79 -6.51 30.04
N VAL A 92 -16.00 -7.44 29.51
CA VAL A 92 -15.88 -8.74 30.16
C VAL A 92 -15.39 -8.42 31.56
N GLU A 93 -16.05 -8.95 32.60
CA GLU A 93 -15.70 -8.71 34.01
C GLU A 93 -14.18 -8.62 34.16
N GLY A 94 -13.69 -7.40 34.44
CA GLY A 94 -12.30 -6.99 34.26
C GLY A 94 -11.33 -8.09 34.69
N GLY A 95 -10.82 -8.81 33.69
CA GLY A 95 -9.88 -9.88 33.90
C GLY A 95 -8.64 -9.27 34.54
N LYS A 96 -8.21 -9.82 35.68
CA LYS A 96 -6.95 -9.48 36.35
C LYS A 96 -5.78 -9.87 35.44
N MET A 97 -5.55 -9.09 34.39
CA MET A 97 -4.41 -9.27 33.51
C MET A 97 -3.18 -8.77 34.24
N THR A 98 -2.11 -9.57 34.23
CA THR A 98 -0.83 -9.08 34.75
C THR A 98 -0.31 -7.94 33.87
N PRO A 99 0.50 -7.00 34.40
CA PRO A 99 1.04 -5.90 33.60
C PRO A 99 1.75 -6.38 32.33
N ASP A 100 2.49 -7.51 32.40
CA ASP A 100 3.18 -8.10 31.24
C ASP A 100 2.20 -8.59 30.17
N GLN A 101 1.12 -9.24 30.59
CA GLN A 101 0.07 -9.72 29.69
C GLN A 101 -0.68 -8.56 29.02
N LEU A 102 -0.69 -7.36 29.61
CA LEU A 102 -1.30 -6.17 29.03
C LEU A 102 -0.35 -5.40 28.12
N ILE A 103 0.87 -5.13 28.61
CA ILE A 103 1.84 -4.26 27.92
C ILE A 103 2.39 -4.95 26.68
N LYS A 104 2.71 -6.25 26.74
CA LYS A 104 3.29 -6.97 25.60
C LYS A 104 2.37 -6.91 24.37
N PRO A 105 1.07 -7.28 24.42
CA PRO A 105 0.19 -7.19 23.25
C PRO A 105 -0.01 -5.76 22.74
N LEU A 106 -0.08 -4.77 23.63
CA LEU A 106 -0.25 -3.36 23.22
C LEU A 106 0.97 -2.83 22.48
N VAL A 107 2.16 -3.05 23.02
CA VAL A 107 3.41 -2.64 22.40
C VAL A 107 3.58 -3.34 21.06
N MET A 108 3.28 -4.64 21.02
CA MET A 108 3.38 -5.43 19.79
C MET A 108 2.37 -4.95 18.73
N ALA A 109 1.11 -4.69 19.09
CA ALA A 109 0.09 -4.16 18.17
C ALA A 109 0.50 -2.80 17.58
N LEU A 110 1.01 -1.89 18.40
CA LEU A 110 1.51 -0.59 17.94
C LEU A 110 2.77 -0.73 17.08
N HIS A 111 3.70 -1.61 17.48
CA HIS A 111 4.92 -1.86 16.73
C HIS A 111 4.62 -2.42 15.33
N ALA A 112 3.67 -3.35 15.23
CA ALA A 112 3.32 -3.95 13.96
C ALA A 112 2.67 -2.95 12.97
N GLU A 113 1.92 -1.98 13.47
CA GLU A 113 1.38 -0.89 12.64
C GLU A 113 2.39 0.23 12.33
N THR A 114 3.55 0.24 13.01
CA THR A 114 4.57 1.29 12.84
C THR A 114 5.08 1.34 11.41
N LEU A 115 5.23 0.19 10.75
CA LEU A 115 5.66 0.13 9.35
C LEU A 115 4.69 0.85 8.40
N GLU A 116 3.39 0.65 8.60
CA GLU A 116 2.37 1.26 7.75
C GLU A 116 2.24 2.77 8.01
N PHE A 117 2.34 3.19 9.27
CA PHE A 117 2.25 4.60 9.65
C PHE A 117 3.51 5.40 9.30
N ALA A 118 4.69 4.82 9.54
CA ALA A 118 5.96 5.45 9.28
C ALA A 118 6.44 5.27 7.83
N PHE A 119 5.68 4.56 6.98
CA PHE A 119 6.06 4.37 5.60
C PHE A 119 6.29 5.73 4.90
N PRO A 120 7.45 5.95 4.28
CA PRO A 120 7.82 7.24 3.72
C PRO A 120 7.12 7.51 2.37
N TYR A 121 5.79 7.60 2.38
CA TYR A 121 4.94 7.73 1.19
C TYR A 121 5.36 8.88 0.26
N LEU A 122 5.78 10.02 0.80
CA LEU A 122 6.24 11.16 -0.01
C LEU A 122 7.54 10.86 -0.76
N HIS A 123 8.49 10.17 -0.11
CA HIS A 123 9.72 9.76 -0.76
C HIS A 123 9.45 8.71 -1.82
N PHE A 124 8.61 7.72 -1.50
CA PHE A 124 8.16 6.72 -2.47
C PHE A 124 7.49 7.37 -3.69
N HIS A 125 6.54 8.28 -3.47
CA HIS A 125 5.86 8.98 -4.55
C HIS A 125 6.81 9.79 -5.42
N ARG A 126 7.79 10.48 -4.80
CA ARG A 126 8.84 11.21 -5.53
C ARG A 126 9.68 10.29 -6.40
N TRP A 127 9.99 9.08 -5.93
CA TRP A 127 10.71 8.08 -6.71
C TRP A 127 9.88 7.51 -7.85
N CYS A 128 8.59 7.21 -7.63
CA CYS A 128 7.68 6.84 -8.72
C CYS A 128 7.63 7.92 -9.80
N TRP A 129 7.61 9.19 -9.40
CA TRP A 129 7.60 10.31 -10.34
C TRP A 129 8.89 10.39 -11.16
N LYS A 130 10.05 10.24 -10.51
CA LYS A 130 11.35 10.17 -11.20
C LYS A 130 11.40 9.02 -12.20
N LEU A 131 10.88 7.84 -11.82
CA LEU A 131 10.80 6.69 -12.70
C LEU A 131 9.93 6.98 -13.93
N LEU A 132 8.72 7.49 -13.72
CA LEU A 132 7.83 7.84 -14.83
C LEU A 132 8.45 8.89 -15.75
N ARG A 133 9.22 9.84 -15.20
CA ARG A 133 9.93 10.85 -15.98
C ARG A 133 11.05 10.22 -16.82
N ALA A 134 11.84 9.32 -16.26
CA ALA A 134 12.88 8.59 -17.00
C ALA A 134 12.28 7.73 -18.13
N VAL A 135 11.17 7.04 -17.85
CA VAL A 135 10.43 6.28 -18.87
C VAL A 135 9.92 7.21 -19.97
N LYS A 136 9.31 8.33 -19.61
CA LYS A 136 8.84 9.35 -20.54
C LYS A 136 9.98 9.85 -21.42
N GLU A 137 11.10 10.28 -20.85
CA GLU A 137 12.26 10.77 -21.59
C GLU A 137 12.82 9.73 -22.57
N SER A 138 12.87 8.46 -22.16
CA SER A 138 13.32 7.37 -23.03
C SER A 138 12.38 7.07 -24.21
N THR A 139 11.09 7.32 -24.04
CA THR A 139 10.03 6.96 -25.00
C THR A 139 9.48 8.16 -25.79
N ASP A 140 9.75 9.39 -25.35
CA ASP A 140 9.18 10.65 -25.87
C ASP A 140 9.31 10.76 -27.40
N GLY A 141 10.50 10.47 -27.94
CA GLY A 141 10.72 10.55 -29.39
C GLY A 141 9.80 9.63 -30.21
N LEU A 142 9.56 8.40 -29.74
CA LEU A 142 8.65 7.46 -30.40
C LEU A 142 7.17 7.82 -30.15
N LEU A 143 6.83 8.27 -28.95
CA LEU A 143 5.47 8.67 -28.61
C LEU A 143 5.02 9.88 -29.43
N ARG A 144 5.90 10.87 -29.64
CA ARG A 144 5.61 12.03 -30.50
C ARG A 144 5.41 11.64 -31.96
N GLN A 145 6.13 10.64 -32.45
CA GLN A 145 5.97 10.12 -33.83
C GLN A 145 4.64 9.39 -34.01
N LEU A 146 4.18 8.67 -32.99
CA LEU A 146 2.95 7.85 -33.06
C LEU A 146 1.67 8.64 -32.73
N TYR A 147 1.73 9.54 -31.75
CA TYR A 147 0.55 10.17 -31.15
C TYR A 147 0.57 11.70 -31.19
N THR A 148 1.53 12.34 -31.89
CA THR A 148 1.71 13.80 -31.96
C THR A 148 2.39 14.37 -30.69
N PRO A 149 3.06 15.55 -30.76
CA PRO A 149 3.66 16.19 -29.59
C PRO A 149 2.74 16.45 -28.40
N ASP A 150 1.43 16.51 -28.63
CA ASP A 150 0.41 16.85 -27.62
C ASP A 150 -0.13 15.63 -26.87
N TYR A 151 0.53 14.46 -26.95
CA TYR A 151 0.11 13.26 -26.21
C TYR A 151 0.17 13.43 -24.67
N LEU A 152 0.87 14.47 -24.20
CA LEU A 152 0.86 14.98 -22.83
C LEU A 152 0.80 16.51 -22.85
N GLU A 153 -0.22 17.08 -22.19
CA GLU A 153 -0.38 18.52 -22.04
C GLU A 153 0.31 19.05 -20.77
N ARG A 154 0.31 18.25 -19.70
CA ARG A 154 0.73 18.68 -18.37
C ARG A 154 1.50 17.59 -17.65
N GLU A 155 2.37 17.99 -16.73
CA GLU A 155 3.17 17.04 -15.95
C GLU A 155 2.31 16.13 -15.07
N ASN A 156 1.15 16.57 -14.57
CA ASN A 156 0.24 15.71 -13.80
C ASN A 156 -0.31 14.51 -14.60
N GLN A 157 -0.14 14.50 -15.93
CA GLN A 157 -0.53 13.41 -16.83
C GLN A 157 0.60 12.39 -17.03
N LEU A 158 1.74 12.55 -16.36
CA LEU A 158 2.89 11.66 -16.49
C LEU A 158 2.56 10.16 -16.29
N PRO A 159 1.65 9.75 -15.38
CA PRO A 159 1.21 8.35 -15.30
C PRO A 159 0.57 7.80 -16.58
N TRP A 160 -0.01 8.66 -17.43
CA TRP A 160 -0.66 8.26 -18.68
C TRP A 160 0.31 7.74 -19.74
N VAL A 161 1.60 8.07 -19.62
CA VAL A 161 2.68 7.52 -20.48
C VAL A 161 2.63 6.00 -20.52
N VAL A 162 2.37 5.38 -19.37
CA VAL A 162 2.25 3.91 -19.25
C VAL A 162 1.07 3.39 -20.08
N GLY A 163 -0.05 4.10 -20.07
CA GLY A 163 -1.22 3.78 -20.90
C GLY A 163 -0.90 3.83 -22.38
N TRP A 164 -0.23 4.90 -22.83
CA TRP A 164 0.19 5.04 -24.23
C TRP A 164 1.11 3.90 -24.68
N ILE A 165 2.09 3.54 -23.85
CA ILE A 165 3.01 2.43 -24.13
C ILE A 165 2.24 1.11 -24.30
N PHE A 166 1.29 0.80 -23.42
CA PHE A 166 0.50 -0.43 -23.51
C PHE A 166 -0.50 -0.42 -24.66
N ILE A 167 -1.09 0.73 -25.01
CA ILE A 167 -1.94 0.85 -26.19
C ILE A 167 -1.13 0.53 -27.45
N SER A 168 0.08 1.10 -27.58
CA SER A 168 0.96 0.80 -28.73
C SER A 168 1.38 -0.67 -28.77
N ALA A 169 1.71 -1.25 -27.63
CA ALA A 169 2.17 -2.63 -27.56
C ALA A 169 1.05 -3.66 -27.81
N SER A 170 -0.17 -3.35 -27.38
CA SER A 170 -1.33 -4.24 -27.54
C SER A 170 -1.91 -4.24 -28.95
N GLY A 171 -1.58 -3.24 -29.78
CA GLY A 171 -2.23 -3.05 -31.08
C GLY A 171 -3.71 -2.70 -30.97
N LEU A 172 -4.17 -2.26 -29.79
CA LEU A 172 -5.52 -1.73 -29.61
C LEU A 172 -5.72 -0.56 -30.60
N ASN A 173 -6.89 -0.51 -31.23
CA ASN A 173 -7.28 0.42 -32.31
C ASN A 173 -6.77 0.08 -33.73
N GLY A 174 -6.47 -1.20 -34.00
CA GLY A 174 -6.20 -1.66 -35.37
C GLY A 174 -4.81 -1.30 -35.91
N GLY A 175 -3.91 -0.86 -35.03
CA GLY A 175 -2.50 -0.59 -35.34
C GLY A 175 -1.62 -1.85 -35.22
N VAL A 176 -0.48 -1.83 -35.89
CA VAL A 176 0.58 -2.86 -35.71
C VAL A 176 1.13 -2.76 -34.29
N SER A 177 1.23 -3.90 -33.59
CA SER A 177 1.85 -3.98 -32.26
C SER A 177 3.29 -3.43 -32.31
N ASP A 178 3.53 -2.31 -31.63
CA ASP A 178 4.85 -1.70 -31.53
C ASP A 178 5.43 -1.94 -30.13
N ARG A 179 6.34 -2.92 -30.04
CA ARG A 179 7.02 -3.29 -28.80
C ARG A 179 8.23 -2.40 -28.49
N ARG A 180 8.64 -1.50 -29.38
CA ARG A 180 9.82 -0.64 -29.19
C ARG A 180 9.65 0.29 -27.98
N LEU A 181 8.43 0.75 -27.73
CA LEU A 181 8.10 1.56 -26.56
C LEU A 181 8.26 0.77 -25.25
N LEU A 182 7.79 -0.47 -25.21
CA LEU A 182 8.00 -1.35 -24.05
C LEU A 182 9.48 -1.62 -23.80
N GLN A 183 10.25 -1.88 -24.87
CA GLN A 183 11.68 -2.14 -24.75
C GLN A 183 12.43 -0.94 -24.17
N LYS A 184 12.17 0.28 -24.68
CA LYS A 184 12.78 1.50 -24.15
C LYS A 184 12.38 1.81 -22.71
N ALA A 185 11.12 1.57 -22.36
CA ALA A 185 10.65 1.70 -20.99
C ALA A 185 11.36 0.70 -20.05
N ALA A 186 11.56 -0.55 -20.49
CA ALA A 186 12.30 -1.55 -19.74
C ALA A 186 13.77 -1.15 -19.56
N GLU A 187 14.44 -0.63 -20.61
CA GLU A 187 15.81 -0.11 -20.52
C GLU A 187 15.92 1.07 -19.53
N ALA A 188 14.91 1.94 -19.46
CA ALA A 188 14.88 3.03 -18.49
C ALA A 188 14.70 2.51 -17.05
N LEU A 189 13.78 1.55 -16.86
CA LEU A 189 13.55 0.92 -15.55
C LEU A 189 14.80 0.18 -15.05
N ASN A 190 15.38 -0.68 -15.89
CA ASN A 190 16.56 -1.47 -15.52
C ASN A 190 17.74 -0.58 -15.15
N ARG A 191 17.99 0.51 -15.90
CA ARG A 191 19.04 1.48 -15.53
C ARG A 191 18.81 2.10 -14.16
N MET A 192 17.57 2.40 -13.78
CA MET A 192 17.27 2.93 -12.44
C MET A 192 17.45 1.88 -11.34
N LEU A 193 17.13 0.62 -11.63
CA LEU A 193 17.35 -0.49 -10.71
C LEU A 193 18.84 -0.74 -10.50
N GLU A 194 19.64 -0.77 -11.57
CA GLU A 194 21.10 -0.89 -11.52
C GLU A 194 21.77 0.23 -10.71
N GLN A 195 21.19 1.43 -10.72
CA GLN A 195 21.66 2.55 -9.91
C GLN A 195 21.34 2.43 -8.42
N GLY A 196 20.69 1.35 -7.98
CA GLY A 196 20.31 1.16 -6.58
C GLY A 196 19.24 2.15 -6.12
N THR A 197 18.45 2.71 -7.04
CA THR A 197 17.47 3.75 -6.71
C THR A 197 16.46 3.30 -5.64
N GLY A 198 16.10 2.01 -5.63
CA GLY A 198 15.21 1.42 -4.63
C GLY A 198 15.85 1.24 -3.24
N SER A 199 17.17 1.07 -3.19
CA SER A 199 17.88 0.78 -1.93
C SER A 199 17.91 1.98 -1.00
N PHE A 200 17.82 3.21 -1.52
CA PHE A 200 17.68 4.41 -0.68
C PHE A 200 16.50 4.34 0.30
N LEU A 201 15.33 3.88 -0.15
CA LEU A 201 14.16 3.78 0.73
C LEU A 201 14.34 2.66 1.76
N ILE A 202 14.90 1.54 1.35
CA ILE A 202 15.06 0.36 2.20
C ILE A 202 16.17 0.58 3.22
N ASP A 203 17.37 0.96 2.78
CA ASP A 203 18.55 1.03 3.62
C ASP A 203 18.55 2.31 4.46
N GLN A 204 18.35 3.47 3.84
CA GLN A 204 18.49 4.75 4.55
C GLN A 204 17.23 5.17 5.29
N VAL A 205 16.05 4.96 4.72
CA VAL A 205 14.80 5.41 5.36
C VAL A 205 14.23 4.36 6.29
N LEU A 206 14.03 3.13 5.82
CA LEU A 206 13.51 2.06 6.67
C LEU A 206 14.60 1.55 7.64
N GLY A 207 15.80 1.24 7.15
CA GLY A 207 16.93 0.77 7.96
C GLY A 207 17.46 1.82 8.93
N ASP A 208 18.16 2.84 8.43
CA ASP A 208 18.90 3.78 9.29
C ASP A 208 17.99 4.72 10.09
N ALA A 209 16.95 5.29 9.46
CA ALA A 209 16.13 6.32 10.10
C ALA A 209 15.00 5.74 10.98
N LEU A 210 14.44 4.58 10.61
CA LEU A 210 13.32 3.96 11.33
C LEU A 210 13.73 2.71 12.11
N GLY A 211 14.93 2.16 11.89
CA GLY A 211 15.40 0.97 12.59
C GLY A 211 14.69 -0.31 12.15
N ILE A 212 14.13 -0.33 10.93
CA ILE A 212 13.33 -1.43 10.40
C ILE A 212 14.07 -2.05 9.20
N PRO A 213 14.97 -3.02 9.44
CA PRO A 213 15.68 -3.68 8.36
C PRO A 213 14.71 -4.54 7.54
N VAL A 214 14.76 -4.39 6.21
CA VAL A 214 14.01 -5.24 5.29
C VAL A 214 14.96 -6.30 4.75
N ALA A 215 14.67 -7.57 5.02
CA ALA A 215 15.32 -8.70 4.37
C ALA A 215 14.40 -9.23 3.28
N PHE A 216 14.97 -9.56 2.12
CA PHE A 216 14.28 -10.33 1.11
C PHE A 216 14.47 -11.81 1.42
N GLU A 217 13.40 -12.60 1.35
CA GLU A 217 13.53 -14.05 1.39
C GLU A 217 14.17 -14.50 0.07
N ASP A 218 15.32 -15.18 0.16
CA ASP A 218 15.93 -15.83 -0.99
C ASP A 218 15.09 -17.06 -1.36
N GLU A 219 14.56 -17.10 -2.60
CA GLU A 219 13.88 -18.26 -3.20
C GLU A 219 14.84 -19.43 -3.50
#